data_AF-A0A843BJT8-F1
#
_entry.id   AF-A0A843BJT8-F1
#
_cell.length_a   1.000
_cell.length_b   1.000
_cell.length_c   1.000
_cell.angle_alpha   90.00
_cell.angle_beta   90.00
_cell.angle_gamma   90.00
#
_symmetry.space_group_name_H-M   'P 1'
#
loop_
_entity.id
_entity.type
_entity.pdbx_description
1 polymer ?
#
loop_
_entity_poly.entity_id
_entity_poly.type
_entity_poly.pdbx_seq_one_letter_code
_entity_poly.pdbx_strand_id
1 'polypeptide(L)' 'MAGARKQKRRATGRGPLLALFVLFADSAAAAELFRMVRWYGGVFCPDCKHENVVKYCLYQKNLQRYTCKDCCK' A
#
# COMPACT_ATOMS: atom_id res chain seq x y z
N MET A 1 13.53 32.56 -37.72
CA MET A 1 12.24 32.31 -37.05
C MET A 1 12.01 30.79 -37.01
N ALA A 2 12.55 30.09 -36.01
CA ALA A 2 12.40 28.62 -35.89
C ALA A 2 11.25 28.30 -34.90
N GLY A 3 10.17 27.71 -35.41
CA GLY A 3 8.99 27.35 -34.63
C GLY A 3 9.26 26.15 -33.72
N ALA A 4 9.12 26.34 -32.40
CA ALA A 4 9.20 25.28 -31.41
C ALA A 4 7.99 24.35 -31.51
N ARG A 5 8.18 23.11 -31.99
CA ARG A 5 7.18 22.03 -31.90
C ARG A 5 7.02 21.63 -30.42
N LYS A 6 5.92 22.05 -29.79
CA LYS A 6 5.51 21.53 -28.49
C LYS A 6 5.09 20.06 -28.64
N GLN A 7 5.97 19.15 -28.22
CA GLN A 7 5.67 17.72 -28.16
C GLN A 7 4.64 17.48 -27.04
N LYS A 8 3.37 17.40 -27.43
CA LYS A 8 2.25 17.11 -26.55
C LYS A 8 2.42 15.68 -26.02
N ARG A 9 2.95 15.54 -24.79
CA ARG A 9 3.03 14.26 -24.08
C ARG A 9 1.63 13.64 -24.07
N ARG A 10 1.41 12.60 -24.86
CA ARG A 10 0.19 11.79 -24.79
C ARG A 10 0.18 11.16 -23.40
N ALA A 11 -0.68 11.66 -22.53
CA ALA A 11 -1.02 10.96 -21.30
C ALA A 11 -1.56 9.60 -21.72
N THR A 12 -0.80 8.54 -21.43
CA THR A 12 -1.24 7.15 -21.54
C THR A 12 -2.33 6.95 -20.50
N GLY A 13 -3.54 7.38 -20.86
CA GLY A 13 -4.72 7.39 -20.01
C GLY A 13 -5.24 5.97 -19.78
N ARG A 14 -4.62 5.26 -18.84
CA ARG A 14 -5.40 4.35 -17.99
C ARG A 14 -5.97 5.25 -16.90
N GLY A 15 -7.27 5.53 -16.97
CA GLY A 15 -7.92 6.41 -16.00
C GLY A 15 -7.68 5.95 -14.56
N PRO A 16 -7.72 6.86 -13.57
CA PRO A 16 -7.40 6.56 -12.17
C PRO A 16 -8.24 5.41 -11.58
N LEU A 17 -9.50 5.26 -12.03
CA LEU A 17 -10.36 4.14 -11.64
C LEU A 17 -9.88 2.80 -12.17
N LEU A 18 -9.42 2.72 -13.43
CA LEU A 18 -8.91 1.48 -14.01
C LEU A 18 -7.63 1.03 -13.29
N ALA A 19 -6.79 1.99 -12.89
CA ALA A 19 -5.61 1.71 -12.09
C ALA A 19 -5.97 1.16 -10.69
N LEU A 20 -7.00 1.72 -10.04
CA LEU A 20 -7.54 1.20 -8.78
C LEU A 20 -8.11 -0.22 -8.93
N PHE A 21 -8.87 -0.49 -9.99
CA PHE A 21 -9.41 -1.83 -10.24
C PHE A 21 -8.30 -2.86 -10.45
N VAL A 22 -7.26 -2.53 -11.21
CA VAL A 22 -6.11 -3.42 -11.40
C VAL A 22 -5.37 -3.66 -10.08
N LEU A 23 -5.23 -2.64 -9.23
CA LEU A 23 -4.59 -2.79 -7.92
C LEU A 23 -5.40 -3.72 -7.01
N PHE A 24 -6.73 -3.62 -7.00
CA PHE A 24 -7.58 -4.51 -6.19
C PHE A 24 -7.73 -5.91 -6.76
N ALA A 25 -7.41 -6.13 -8.04
CA ALA A 25 -7.38 -7.47 -8.63
C ALA A 25 -6.18 -8.31 -8.17
N ASP A 26 -5.10 -7.68 -7.69
CA ASP A 26 -3.95 -8.36 -7.11
C ASP A 26 -3.99 -8.29 -5.57
N SER A 27 -4.23 -9.45 -4.96
CA SER A 27 -4.27 -9.59 -3.50
C SER A 27 -2.99 -9.12 -2.79
N ALA A 28 -1.81 -9.24 -3.40
CA ALA A 28 -0.55 -8.78 -2.81
C ALA A 28 -0.46 -7.25 -2.84
N ALA A 29 -0.80 -6.64 -3.97
CA ALA A 29 -0.86 -5.19 -4.09
C ALA A 29 -1.92 -4.57 -3.16
N ALA A 30 -3.10 -5.20 -3.06
CA ALA A 30 -4.14 -4.78 -2.14
C ALA A 30 -3.72 -4.90 -0.67
N ALA A 31 -3.01 -5.98 -0.29
CA ALA A 31 -2.48 -6.16 1.07
C ALA A 31 -1.42 -5.10 1.43
N GLU A 32 -0.51 -4.78 0.52
CA GLU A 32 0.47 -3.71 0.72
C GLU A 32 -0.19 -2.33 0.84
N LEU A 33 -1.18 -2.02 -0.01
CA LEU A 33 -1.93 -0.77 0.11
C LEU A 33 -2.64 -0.68 1.47
N PHE A 34 -3.30 -1.76 1.90
CA PHE A 34 -3.95 -1.81 3.21
C PHE A 34 -2.95 -1.55 4.34
N ARG A 35 -1.75 -2.15 4.27
CA ARG A 35 -0.68 -1.92 5.25
C ARG A 35 -0.28 -0.45 5.30
N MET A 36 -0.07 0.19 4.14
CA MET A 36 0.32 1.61 4.07
C MET A 36 -0.77 2.53 4.62
N VAL A 37 -2.04 2.27 4.32
CA VAL A 37 -3.16 3.09 4.82
C VAL A 37 -3.34 2.91 6.32
N ARG A 38 -3.28 1.66 6.81
CA ARG A 38 -3.42 1.34 8.24
C ARG A 38 -2.30 1.94 9.08
N TRP A 39 -1.08 1.97 8.54
CA TRP A 39 0.15 2.33 9.25
C TRP A 39 0.96 3.36 8.45
N TYR A 40 0.34 4.49 8.15
CA TYR A 40 0.95 5.56 7.36
C TYR A 40 2.31 6.03 7.91
N GLY A 41 2.44 6.11 9.24
CA GLY A 41 3.66 6.52 9.93
C GLY A 41 4.58 5.38 10.38
N GLY A 42 4.29 4.13 9.96
CA GLY A 42 4.98 2.94 10.49
C GLY A 42 4.05 2.05 11.32
N VAL A 43 4.53 0.85 11.63
CA VAL A 43 3.73 -0.21 12.27
C VAL A 43 3.66 0.03 13.78
N PHE A 44 2.46 0.26 14.29
CA PHE A 44 2.19 0.41 15.73
C PHE A 44 1.02 -0.46 16.17
N CYS A 45 0.99 -0.82 17.45
CA CYS A 45 -0.12 -1.57 18.03
C CYS A 45 -1.38 -0.68 18.03
N PRO A 46 -2.53 -1.14 17.50
CA PRO A 46 -3.75 -0.35 17.54
C PRO A 46 -4.28 -0.13 18.96
N ASP A 47 -3.94 -1.01 19.90
CA ASP A 47 -4.42 -0.98 21.29
C ASP A 47 -3.53 -0.10 22.17
N CYS A 48 -2.23 -0.43 22.31
CA CYS A 48 -1.31 0.31 23.19
C CYS A 48 -0.53 1.44 22.50
N LYS A 49 -0.64 1.60 21.17
CA LYS A 49 0.08 2.60 20.36
C LYS A 49 1.61 2.49 20.36
N HIS A 50 2.19 1.48 21.00
CA HIS A 50 3.62 1.25 20.97
C HIS A 50 4.09 0.66 19.64
N GLU A 51 5.35 0.93 19.31
CA GLU A 51 6.03 0.46 18.10
C GLU A 51 6.64 -0.95 18.27
N ASN A 52 6.48 -1.56 19.44
CA ASN A 52 7.00 -2.91 19.74
C ASN A 52 6.14 -4.01 19.09
N VAL A 53 6.07 -3.97 17.76
CA VAL A 53 5.26 -4.84 16.91
C VAL A 53 6.18 -5.60 15.97
N VAL A 54 6.01 -6.92 15.93
CA VAL A 54 6.78 -7.81 15.06
C VAL A 54 5.91 -8.42 13.97
N LYS A 55 6.55 -8.73 12.84
CA LYS A 55 5.93 -9.56 11.81
C LYS A 55 5.72 -10.96 12.38
N TYR A 56 4.48 -11.42 12.36
CA TYR A 56 4.08 -12.74 12.82
C TYR A 56 3.35 -13.43 11.69
N CYS A 57 4.05 -14.30 10.95
CA CYS A 57 3.53 -15.16 9.89
C CYS A 57 2.72 -14.48 8.76
N LEU A 58 2.46 -15.26 7.71
CA LEU A 58 1.62 -14.85 6.57
C LEU A 58 0.29 -15.58 6.67
N TYR A 59 -0.81 -14.85 6.54
CA TYR A 59 -2.15 -15.39 6.34
C TYR A 59 -2.48 -15.43 4.85
N GLN A 60 -3.03 -16.55 4.37
CA GLN A 60 -3.39 -16.75 2.96
C GLN A 60 -2.28 -16.31 1.97
N LYS A 61 -1.02 -16.56 2.34
CA LYS A 61 0.22 -16.23 1.61
C LYS A 61 0.56 -14.74 1.47
N ASN A 62 -0.41 -13.84 1.34
CA ASN A 62 -0.15 -12.44 1.00
C ASN A 62 -0.46 -11.44 2.13
N LEU A 63 -1.21 -11.84 3.16
CA LEU A 63 -1.56 -10.96 4.27
C LEU A 63 -0.56 -11.12 5.42
N GLN A 64 0.33 -10.15 5.59
CA GLN A 64 1.23 -10.11 6.74
C GLN A 64 0.45 -9.84 8.02
N ARG A 65 0.57 -10.76 8.99
CA ARG A 65 0.08 -10.53 10.35
C ARG A 65 1.18 -9.92 11.21
N TYR A 66 0.75 -9.16 12.21
CA TYR A 66 1.63 -8.44 13.12
C TYR A 66 1.17 -8.71 14.53
N THR A 67 2.13 -8.81 15.46
CA THR A 67 1.86 -9.04 16.87
C THR A 67 2.64 -8.03 17.69
N CYS A 68 1.94 -7.34 18.58
CA CYS A 68 2.51 -6.49 19.60
C CYS A 68 3.08 -7.35 20.72
N LYS A 69 4.34 -7.12 21.09
CA LYS A 69 4.98 -7.83 22.20
C LYS A 69 4.51 -7.35 23.57
N ASP A 70 4.00 -6.12 23.66
CA ASP A 70 3.53 -5.55 24.93
C ASP A 70 2.11 -6.04 25.28
N CYS A 71 1.24 -6.17 24.27
CA CYS A 71 -0.14 -6.63 24.46
C CYS A 71 -0.35 -8.11 24.11
N CYS A 72 0.65 -8.77 23.52
CA CYS A 72 0.56 -10.13 22.98
C CYS A 72 -0.61 -10.32 21.99
N LYS A 73 -0.95 -9.28 21.23
CA LYS A 73 -2.06 -9.23 20.27
C LYS A 73 -1.57 -8.85 18.88
#